data_AF-A0A329SJD1-F1
#
_entry.id   AF-A0A329SJD1-F1
#
_cell.length_a   1.000
_cell.length_b   1.000
_cell.length_c   1.000
_cell.angle_alpha   90.00
_cell.angle_beta   90.00
_cell.angle_gamma   90.00
#
_symmetry.space_group_name_H-M   'P 1'
#
loop_
_entity.id
_entity.type
_entity.pdbx_description
1 polymer ?
#
loop_
_entity_poly.entity_id
_entity_poly.type
_entity_poly.pdbx_seq_one_letter_code
_entity_poly.pdbx_strand_id
1 'polypeptide(L)'
;MSAELRDLKVGRPRQRKPRTCWKCAKVFACPANLRRHLQKKFKCDKKSRKAQKESRKAASRQSSRVYYLKSKLERAGGLLLEEGGELVWMEPPSALASAKSLAKVDFNDLIDLC
;
A
#
# COMPACT_ATOMS: atom_id res chain seq x y z
N MET A 1 45.78 38.61 33.98
CA MET A 1 44.30 38.73 33.89
C MET A 1 43.96 38.87 32.41
N SER A 2 43.93 37.78 31.65
CA SER A 2 42.78 36.86 31.53
C SER A 2 41.55 37.56 30.96
N ALA A 3 41.56 37.82 29.65
CA ALA A 3 40.37 38.22 28.92
C ALA A 3 40.33 37.49 27.57
N GLU A 4 39.39 36.56 27.50
CA GLU A 4 38.65 36.19 26.29
C GLU A 4 39.38 35.35 25.23
N LEU A 5 39.56 34.07 25.55
CA LEU A 5 39.29 33.01 24.57
C LEU A 5 37.82 33.15 24.14
N ARG A 6 37.58 34.01 23.16
CA ARG A 6 36.29 34.15 22.49
C ARG A 6 35.90 32.78 21.96
N ASP A 7 34.70 32.34 22.34
CA ASP A 7 34.08 31.11 21.92
C ASP A 7 34.21 30.92 20.40
N LEU A 8 35.21 30.14 19.98
CA LEU A 8 35.21 29.53 18.66
C LEU A 8 33.94 28.70 18.61
N LYS A 9 32.87 29.25 18.02
CA LYS A 9 31.64 28.54 17.74
C LYS A 9 32.02 27.39 16.82
N VAL A 10 32.33 26.24 17.42
CA VAL A 10 32.73 25.04 16.68
C VAL A 10 31.52 24.70 15.82
N GLY A 11 31.62 25.02 14.53
CA GLY A 11 30.55 24.75 13.58
C GLY A 11 30.18 23.28 13.66
N ARG A 12 28.88 22.98 13.53
CA ARG A 12 28.38 21.60 13.60
C ARG A 12 29.28 20.69 12.75
N PRO A 13 29.92 19.66 13.34
CA PRO A 13 30.86 18.82 12.60
C PRO A 13 30.16 18.25 11.36
N ARG A 14 30.72 18.54 10.18
CA ARG A 14 30.18 18.16 8.85
C ARG A 14 30.39 16.69 8.51
N GLN A 15 30.87 15.88 9.45
CA GLN A 15 31.01 14.44 9.31
C GLN A 15 29.61 13.80 9.30
N ARG A 16 29.03 13.65 8.10
CA ARG A 16 27.72 13.02 7.95
C ARG A 16 27.91 11.51 8.03
N LYS A 17 27.41 10.91 9.12
CA LYS A 17 27.33 9.45 9.30
C LYS A 17 26.84 8.76 8.02
N PRO A 18 27.34 7.53 7.71
CA PRO A 18 26.91 6.79 6.55
C PRO A 18 25.39 6.68 6.52
N ARG A 19 24.82 7.08 5.39
CA ARG A 19 23.36 7.11 5.18
C ARG A 19 22.91 5.91 4.38
N THR A 20 23.68 4.82 4.45
CA THR A 20 23.47 3.60 3.69
C THR A 20 22.72 2.59 4.56
N CYS A 21 21.71 1.95 3.98
CA CYS A 21 21.11 0.79 4.63
C CYS A 21 22.01 -0.43 4.40
N TRP A 22 22.40 -1.10 5.48
CA TRP A 22 23.24 -2.31 5.45
C TRP A 22 22.58 -3.51 4.75
N LYS A 23 21.25 -3.61 4.74
CA LYS A 23 20.52 -4.73 4.11
C LYS A 23 20.33 -4.57 2.60
N CYS A 24 20.03 -3.35 2.16
CA CYS A 24 19.69 -3.09 0.76
C CYS A 24 20.71 -2.21 0.03
N ALA A 25 21.80 -1.82 0.71
CA ALA A 25 22.84 -0.91 0.22
C ALA A 25 22.33 0.44 -0.33
N LYS A 26 21.08 0.80 -0.06
CA LYS A 26 20.50 2.05 -0.55
C LYS A 26 21.08 3.24 0.19
N VAL A 27 21.61 4.21 -0.55
CA VAL A 27 22.10 5.50 -0.04
C VAL A 27 20.91 6.45 0.16
N PHE A 28 20.83 7.09 1.32
CA PHE A 28 19.81 8.09 1.63
C PHE A 28 20.42 9.50 1.71
N ALA A 29 19.66 10.52 1.28
CA ALA A 29 20.10 11.92 1.36
C ALA A 29 20.07 12.51 2.79
N CYS A 30 19.35 11.88 3.73
CA CYS A 30 19.17 12.38 5.10
C CYS A 30 19.14 11.22 6.11
N PRO A 31 19.66 11.41 7.34
CA PRO A 31 19.60 10.39 8.40
C PRO A 31 18.17 10.11 8.86
N ALA A 32 17.27 11.11 8.80
CA ALA A 32 15.85 10.92 9.06
C ALA A 32 15.21 9.90 8.10
N ASN A 33 15.60 9.92 6.83
CA ASN A 33 15.10 8.98 5.82
C ASN A 33 15.63 7.56 6.07
N LEU A 34 16.88 7.41 6.51
CA LEU A 34 17.43 6.11 6.90
C LEU A 34 16.70 5.55 8.13
N ARG A 35 16.44 6.36 9.16
CA ARG A 35 15.68 5.94 10.34
C ARG A 35 14.27 5.46 9.97
N ARG A 36 13.53 6.27 9.20
CA ARG A 36 12.19 5.89 8.72
C ARG A 36 12.23 4.61 7.88
N HIS A 37 13.26 4.43 7.07
CA HIS A 37 13.44 3.23 6.26
C HIS A 37 13.61 1.97 7.13
N LEU A 38 14.40 2.05 8.21
CA LEU A 38 14.64 0.93 9.12
C LEU A 38 13.41 0.64 10.01
N GLN A 39 12.58 1.64 10.30
CA GLN A 39 11.34 1.52 11.09
C GLN A 39 10.13 1.00 10.31
N LYS A 40 10.23 0.77 8.99
CA LYS A 40 9.09 0.25 8.22
C LYS A 40 8.72 -1.16 8.70
N LYS A 41 7.41 -1.42 8.83
CA LYS A 41 6.85 -2.77 9.10
C LYS A 41 7.46 -3.82 8.17
N PHE A 42 7.61 -3.47 6.88
CA PHE A 42 8.23 -4.32 5.89
C PHE A 42 9.74 -4.10 5.82
N LYS A 43 10.48 -5.20 6.04
CA LYS A 43 11.94 -5.21 5.95
C LYS A 43 12.41 -4.92 4.52
N CYS A 44 13.55 -4.25 4.38
CA CYS A 44 14.08 -3.84 3.09
C CYS A 44 14.91 -4.89 2.34
N ASP A 45 14.83 -6.15 2.77
CA ASP A 45 15.54 -7.28 2.17
C ASP A 45 15.10 -7.54 0.72
N LYS A 46 16.03 -8.00 -0.13
CA LYS A 46 15.74 -8.30 -1.55
C LYS A 46 14.58 -9.30 -1.71
N LYS A 47 14.54 -10.33 -0.86
CA LYS A 47 13.47 -11.35 -0.84
C LYS A 47 12.12 -10.74 -0.43
N SER A 48 12.08 -9.99 0.67
CA SER A 48 10.86 -9.33 1.16
C SER A 48 10.29 -8.33 0.15
N ARG A 49 11.14 -7.55 -0.51
CA ARG A 49 10.71 -6.62 -1.56
C ARG A 49 10.14 -7.32 -2.80
N LYS A 50 10.67 -8.48 -3.20
CA LYS A 50 10.12 -9.28 -4.29
C LYS A 50 8.72 -9.79 -3.92
N ALA A 51 8.58 -10.39 -2.75
CA ALA A 51 7.27 -10.83 -2.24
C ALA A 51 6.26 -9.68 -2.22
N GLN A 52 6.63 -8.52 -1.65
CA GLN A 52 5.76 -7.34 -1.63
C GLN A 52 5.39 -6.84 -3.04
N LYS A 53 6.31 -6.91 -4.01
CA LYS A 53 6.03 -6.53 -5.40
C LYS A 53 5.01 -7.47 -6.03
N GLU A 54 5.11 -8.77 -5.77
CA GLU A 54 4.15 -9.75 -6.27
C GLU A 54 2.79 -9.60 -5.58
N SER A 55 2.73 -9.39 -4.26
CA SER A 55 1.47 -9.09 -3.55
C SER A 55 0.78 -7.85 -4.11
N ARG A 56 1.53 -6.77 -4.42
CA ARG A 56 0.97 -5.55 -5.04
C ARG A 56 0.43 -5.80 -6.45
N LYS A 57 1.10 -6.65 -7.23
CA LYS A 57 0.60 -7.05 -8.56
C LYS A 57 -0.66 -7.89 -8.44
N ALA A 58 -0.71 -8.83 -7.49
CA ALA A 58 -1.89 -9.65 -7.22
C ALA A 58 -3.07 -8.77 -6.80
N ALA A 59 -2.86 -7.87 -5.84
CA ALA A 59 -3.87 -6.88 -5.41
C ALA A 59 -4.34 -6.01 -6.58
N SER A 60 -3.42 -5.49 -7.40
CA SER A 60 -3.78 -4.70 -8.59
C SER A 60 -4.63 -5.50 -9.58
N ARG A 61 -4.31 -6.78 -9.83
CA ARG A 61 -5.12 -7.66 -10.67
C ARG A 61 -6.50 -7.90 -10.08
N GLN A 62 -6.59 -8.10 -8.76
CA GLN A 62 -7.86 -8.24 -8.06
C GLN A 62 -8.70 -6.97 -8.17
N SER A 63 -8.13 -5.79 -7.94
CA SER A 63 -8.83 -4.51 -8.08
C SER A 63 -9.36 -4.31 -9.50
N SER A 64 -8.55 -4.58 -10.53
CA SER A 64 -9.00 -4.52 -11.92
C SER A 64 -10.12 -5.51 -12.21
N ARG A 65 -10.05 -6.71 -11.64
CA ARG A 65 -11.11 -7.73 -11.78
C ARG A 65 -12.41 -7.25 -11.13
N VAL A 66 -12.37 -6.73 -9.91
CA VAL A 66 -13.54 -6.17 -9.22
C VAL A 66 -14.13 -5.01 -10.00
N TYR A 67 -13.30 -4.09 -10.48
CA TYR A 67 -13.74 -2.97 -11.31
C TYR A 67 -14.44 -3.44 -12.59
N TYR A 68 -13.86 -4.42 -13.28
CA TYR A 68 -14.44 -4.99 -14.50
C TYR A 68 -15.79 -5.68 -14.22
N LEU A 69 -15.88 -6.46 -13.15
CA LEU A 69 -17.12 -7.12 -12.74
C LEU A 69 -18.18 -6.09 -12.36
N LYS A 70 -17.84 -5.07 -11.57
CA LYS A 70 -18.74 -3.96 -11.22
C LYS A 70 -19.28 -3.27 -12.47
N SER A 71 -18.40 -2.89 -13.40
CA SER A 71 -18.80 -2.26 -14.66
C SER A 71 -19.71 -3.15 -15.51
N LYS A 72 -19.53 -4.47 -15.45
CA LYS A 72 -20.37 -5.42 -16.18
C LYS A 72 -21.75 -5.57 -15.54
N LEU A 73 -21.81 -5.56 -14.21
CA LEU A 73 -23.05 -5.58 -13.45
C LEU A 73 -23.87 -4.31 -13.69
N GLU A 74 -23.24 -3.12 -13.59
CA GLU A 74 -23.90 -1.82 -13.88
C GLU A 74 -24.55 -1.81 -15.26
N ARG A 75 -23.85 -2.28 -16.30
CA ARG A 75 -24.40 -2.36 -17.68
C ARG A 75 -25.53 -3.38 -17.84
N ALA A 76 -25.56 -4.42 -17.02
CA ALA A 76 -26.62 -5.42 -17.02
C ALA A 76 -27.86 -4.96 -16.21
N GLY A 77 -27.90 -3.70 -15.75
CA GLY A 77 -28.94 -3.17 -14.87
C GLY A 77 -28.74 -3.57 -13.40
N GLY A 78 -27.61 -4.20 -13.07
CA GLY A 78 -27.24 -4.60 -11.71
C GLY A 78 -26.37 -3.54 -11.03
N LEU A 79 -26.96 -2.42 -10.64
CA LEU A 79 -26.54 -1.63 -9.49
C LEU A 79 -27.70 -0.70 -9.09
N LEU A 80 -27.92 -0.58 -7.78
CA LEU A 80 -29.00 0.13 -7.12
C LEU A 80 -29.23 1.55 -7.70
N LEU A 81 -30.45 1.84 -8.18
CA LEU A 81 -30.93 3.21 -8.39
C LEU A 81 -31.49 3.70 -7.06
N GLU A 82 -31.04 4.85 -6.56
CA GLU A 82 -31.72 5.49 -5.44
C GLU A 82 -33.03 6.12 -5.94
N GLU A 83 -34.14 5.42 -5.75
CA GLU A 83 -35.45 6.06 -5.71
C GLU A 83 -35.94 6.06 -4.25
N GLY A 84 -35.96 7.24 -3.62
CA GLY A 84 -36.65 7.42 -2.35
C GLY A 84 -35.96 6.91 -1.08
N GLY A 85 -34.66 6.57 -1.12
CA GLY A 85 -33.90 6.26 0.10
C GLY A 85 -34.15 4.87 0.69
N GLU A 86 -34.62 3.90 -0.11
CA GLU A 86 -34.78 2.51 0.32
C GLU A 86 -33.97 1.54 -0.56
N LEU A 87 -33.17 0.71 0.11
CA LEU A 87 -32.16 -0.17 -0.49
C LEU A 87 -32.81 -1.52 -0.85
N VAL A 88 -33.49 -1.61 -1.99
CA VAL A 88 -34.12 -2.87 -2.42
C VAL A 88 -33.13 -3.75 -3.19
N TRP A 89 -32.86 -4.94 -2.65
CA TRP A 89 -32.14 -6.00 -3.36
C TRP A 89 -33.03 -6.56 -4.47
N MET A 90 -32.75 -6.20 -5.72
CA MET A 90 -33.37 -6.85 -6.86
C MET A 90 -32.63 -8.16 -7.14
N GLU A 91 -33.31 -9.29 -6.98
CA GLU A 91 -32.69 -10.59 -7.23
C GLU A 91 -32.14 -10.66 -8.66
N PRO A 92 -30.89 -11.11 -8.84
CA PRO A 92 -30.31 -11.23 -10.17
C PRO A 92 -31.18 -12.18 -11.01
N PRO A 93 -31.46 -11.86 -12.29
CA PRO A 93 -32.24 -12.75 -13.15
C PRO A 93 -31.62 -14.14 -13.10
N SER A 94 -32.45 -15.17 -12.94
CA SER A 94 -32.09 -16.58 -12.70
C SER A 94 -31.01 -17.15 -13.64
N ALA A 95 -30.77 -16.50 -14.78
CA ALA A 95 -29.61 -16.70 -15.66
C ALA A 95 -28.23 -16.52 -14.99
N LEU A 96 -28.13 -15.83 -13.84
CA LEU A 96 -26.88 -15.60 -13.10
C LEU A 96 -26.58 -16.68 -12.04
N ALA A 97 -27.52 -17.58 -11.72
CA ALA A 97 -27.27 -18.72 -10.83
C ALA A 97 -26.21 -19.71 -11.38
N SER A 98 -25.91 -19.62 -12.69
CA SER A 98 -24.85 -20.40 -13.35
C SER A 98 -23.46 -19.75 -13.28
N ALA A 99 -23.31 -18.60 -12.59
CA ALA A 99 -22.03 -17.91 -12.43
C ALA A 99 -21.15 -18.57 -11.34
N LYS A 100 -20.72 -19.82 -11.59
CA LYS A 100 -19.71 -20.57 -10.81
C LYS A 100 -18.37 -19.82 -10.61
N SER A 101 -18.19 -18.67 -11.25
CA SER A 101 -17.00 -17.83 -11.16
C SER A 101 -16.99 -16.84 -9.99
N LEU A 102 -18.14 -16.60 -9.33
CA LEU A 102 -18.27 -15.68 -8.19
C LEU A 102 -18.02 -16.36 -6.84
N ALA A 103 -18.31 -17.66 -6.72
CA ALA A 103 -18.16 -18.44 -5.48
C ALA A 103 -16.70 -18.71 -5.03
N LYS A 104 -15.70 -18.15 -5.73
CA LYS A 104 -14.26 -18.33 -5.44
C LYS A 104 -13.60 -17.09 -4.86
N VAL A 105 -14.37 -16.09 -4.46
CA VAL A 105 -13.84 -14.91 -3.79
C VAL A 105 -14.05 -15.11 -2.29
N ASP A 106 -13.02 -15.63 -1.62
CA ASP A 106 -12.99 -15.69 -0.16
C ASP A 106 -12.92 -14.26 0.40
N PHE A 107 -13.94 -13.85 1.15
CA PHE A 107 -14.02 -12.53 1.76
C PHE A 107 -12.89 -12.26 2.78
N ASN A 108 -12.23 -13.31 3.27
CA ASN A 108 -11.08 -13.22 4.17
C ASN A 108 -9.79 -12.71 3.48
N ASP A 109 -9.69 -12.79 2.15
CA ASP A 109 -8.54 -12.22 1.40
C ASP A 109 -8.62 -10.68 1.29
N LEU A 110 -9.75 -10.07 1.69
CA LEU A 110 -9.98 -8.62 1.64
C LEU A 110 -9.49 -7.89 2.89
N ILE A 111 -9.22 -8.62 3.99
CA ILE A 111 -8.89 -8.05 5.31
C ILE A 111 -7.38 -7.78 5.48
N ASP A 112 -6.50 -8.40 4.69
CA ASP A 112 -5.03 -8.21 4.78
C ASP A 112 -4.49 -6.95 4.06
N LEU A 113 -5.37 -5.98 3.76
CA LEU A 113 -5.02 -4.70 3.12
C LEU A 113 -4.76 -3.55 4.11
N CYS A 114 -4.72 -3.82 5.43
CA CYS A 114 -4.43 -2.84 6.50
C CYS A 114 -3.09 -3.07 7.23
#